data_AF-A0A7Y9ZJU8-F1
#
_entry.id   AF-A0A7Y9ZJU8-F1
#
_cell.length_a   1.000
_cell.length_b   1.000
_cell.length_c   1.000
_cell.angle_alpha   90.00
_cell.angle_beta   90.00
_cell.angle_gamma   90.00
#
_symmetry.space_group_name_H-M   'P 1'
#
loop_
_entity.id
_entity.type
_entity.pdbx_description
1 polymer ?
#
loop_
_entity_poly.entity_id
_entity_poly.type
_entity_poly.pdbx_seq_one_letter_code
_entity_poly.pdbx_strand_id
1 'polypeptide(L)'
;MTGLALALVVLAALDGMLSGFRSAAGRDGRIRTTRRDGIAQARGLLVVAVLLLPAAALGAAGLAGERHDAWRRAAEALVASYLPFGLLVLLALLAYATAGWERRFLANAAILGPGTFLRPAVAVLGGAWAITRADDPQVSLGVVAAVAAVLAVEPVCGRLWYDRLTPPPGAVGTVS
;
A
#
# COMPACT_ATOMS: atom_id res chain seq x y z
N MET A 1 -7.60 21.75 0.80
CA MET A 1 -6.49 20.85 1.22
C MET A 1 -6.96 19.58 1.90
N THR A 2 -7.92 19.66 2.82
CA THR A 2 -8.48 18.52 3.57
C THR A 2 -8.92 17.35 2.70
N GLY A 3 -9.58 17.60 1.57
CA GLY A 3 -10.03 16.53 0.65
C GLY A 3 -8.89 15.73 0.01
N LEU A 4 -7.80 16.40 -0.38
CA LEU A 4 -6.63 15.73 -0.97
C LEU A 4 -5.86 14.92 0.08
N ALA A 5 -5.71 15.48 1.29
CA ALA A 5 -5.11 14.76 2.41
C ALA A 5 -5.92 13.51 2.76
N LEU A 6 -7.25 13.63 2.84
CA LEU A 6 -8.13 12.49 3.10
C LEU A 6 -8.02 11.43 2.00
N ALA A 7 -8.01 11.83 0.73
CA ALA A 7 -7.84 10.91 -0.39
C ALA A 7 -6.51 10.14 -0.31
N LEU A 8 -5.40 10.83 -0.01
CA LEU A 8 -4.09 10.18 0.15
C LEU A 8 -4.05 9.24 1.35
N VAL A 9 -4.66 9.62 2.48
CA VAL A 9 -4.77 8.76 3.66
C VAL A 9 -5.56 7.50 3.36
N VAL A 10 -6.71 7.61 2.68
CA VAL A 10 -7.53 6.46 2.28
C VAL A 10 -6.77 5.56 1.33
N LEU A 11 -6.11 6.12 0.32
CA LEU A 11 -5.30 5.36 -0.64
C LEU A 11 -4.16 4.62 0.06
N ALA A 12 -3.42 5.28 0.95
CA ALA A 12 -2.34 4.66 1.70
C ALA A 12 -2.83 3.57 2.66
N ALA A 13 -3.98 3.79 3.32
CA ALA A 13 -4.59 2.79 4.21
C ALA A 13 -5.01 1.53 3.44
N LEU A 14 -5.72 1.69 2.32
CA LEU A 14 -6.11 0.59 1.45
C LEU A 14 -4.88 -0.16 0.92
N ASP A 15 -3.87 0.59 0.47
CA ASP A 15 -2.62 0.01 -0.01
C ASP A 15 -1.89 -0.78 1.09
N GLY A 16 -1.81 -0.24 2.30
CA GLY A 16 -1.23 -0.93 3.45
C GLY A 16 -1.97 -2.22 3.79
N MET A 17 -3.30 -2.17 3.86
CA MET A 17 -4.15 -3.35 4.10
C MET A 17 -3.92 -4.44 3.04
N LEU A 18 -3.91 -4.06 1.75
CA LEU A 18 -3.68 -5.00 0.65
C LEU A 18 -2.26 -5.56 0.66
N SER A 19 -1.26 -4.77 1.04
CA SER A 19 0.13 -5.24 1.24
C SER A 19 0.20 -6.33 2.31
N GLY A 20 -0.45 -6.07 3.45
CA GLY A 20 -0.50 -7.00 4.57
C GLY A 20 -1.18 -8.31 4.17
N PHE A 21 -2.33 -8.21 3.49
CA PHE A 21 -3.02 -9.37 2.93
C PHE A 21 -2.13 -10.16 1.95
N ARG A 22 -1.50 -9.49 0.96
CA ARG A 22 -0.60 -10.13 -0.02
C ARG A 22 0.59 -10.83 0.65
N SER A 23 1.15 -10.22 1.69
CA SER A 23 2.24 -10.85 2.45
C SER A 23 1.79 -12.12 3.20
N ALA A 24 0.52 -12.26 3.55
CA ALA A 24 0.00 -13.48 4.15
C ALA A 24 -0.48 -14.52 3.12
N ALA A 25 -0.94 -14.06 1.96
CA ALA A 25 -1.50 -14.90 0.92
C ALA A 25 -0.48 -15.93 0.40
N GLY A 26 -0.92 -17.18 0.21
CA GLY A 26 -0.07 -18.27 -0.32
C GLY A 26 0.84 -18.95 0.71
N ARG A 27 0.89 -18.48 1.97
CA ARG A 27 1.71 -19.10 3.03
C ARG A 27 0.97 -20.14 3.88
N ASP A 28 -0.35 -20.25 3.73
CA ASP A 28 -1.18 -21.23 4.45
C ASP A 28 -2.22 -21.82 3.49
N GLY A 29 -2.26 -23.16 3.36
CA GLY A 29 -3.14 -23.89 2.44
C GLY A 29 -4.58 -24.09 2.96
N ARG A 30 -4.96 -23.44 4.07
CA ARG A 30 -6.26 -23.64 4.72
C ARG A 30 -7.38 -22.90 3.97
N ILE A 31 -8.55 -23.54 3.86
CA ILE A 31 -9.70 -23.09 3.05
C ILE A 31 -10.56 -22.03 3.77
N ARG A 32 -10.46 -21.88 5.10
CA ARG A 32 -11.21 -20.87 5.88
C ARG A 32 -10.26 -19.87 6.55
N THR A 33 -10.10 -18.69 5.94
CA THR A 33 -9.07 -17.71 6.33
C THR A 33 -9.59 -16.33 6.75
N THR A 34 -10.90 -16.07 6.76
CA THR A 34 -11.46 -14.70 6.95
C THR A 34 -10.88 -13.93 8.15
N ARG A 35 -10.77 -14.58 9.31
CA ARG A 35 -10.15 -13.95 10.50
C ARG A 35 -8.66 -13.67 10.30
N ARG A 36 -7.94 -14.56 9.63
CA ARG A 36 -6.51 -14.46 9.35
C ARG A 36 -6.22 -13.35 8.33
N ASP A 37 -7.08 -13.24 7.33
CA ASP A 37 -7.03 -12.19 6.30
C ASP A 37 -7.24 -10.81 6.94
N GLY A 38 -8.23 -10.69 7.84
CA GLY A 38 -8.46 -9.45 8.59
C GLY A 38 -7.26 -9.05 9.47
N ILE A 39 -6.62 -10.02 10.15
CA ILE A 39 -5.40 -9.76 10.94
C ILE A 39 -4.25 -9.30 10.02
N ALA A 40 -4.09 -9.93 8.86
CA ALA A 40 -3.04 -9.56 7.91
C ALA A 40 -3.25 -8.13 7.37
N GLN A 41 -4.50 -7.77 7.04
CA GLN A 41 -4.86 -6.41 6.63
C GLN A 41 -4.59 -5.39 7.75
N ALA A 42 -4.99 -5.70 8.99
CA ALA A 42 -4.75 -4.82 10.14
C ALA A 42 -3.24 -4.60 10.41
N ARG A 43 -2.41 -5.64 10.25
CA ARG A 43 -0.95 -5.52 10.35
C ARG A 43 -0.38 -4.62 9.25
N GLY A 44 -0.84 -4.79 8.02
CA GLY A 44 -0.45 -3.94 6.90
C GLY A 44 -0.84 -2.47 7.11
N LEU A 45 -2.05 -2.22 7.61
CA LEU A 45 -2.52 -0.89 8.00
C LEU A 45 -1.65 -0.26 9.10
N LEU A 46 -1.32 -1.05 10.13
CA LEU A 46 -0.45 -0.59 11.21
C LEU A 46 0.94 -0.22 10.69
N VAL A 47 1.54 -1.06 9.85
CA VAL A 47 2.87 -0.80 9.29
C VAL A 47 2.88 0.45 8.43
N VAL A 48 1.91 0.62 7.52
CA VAL A 48 1.87 1.84 6.68
C VAL A 48 1.66 3.09 7.53
N ALA A 49 0.82 3.03 8.56
CA ALA A 49 0.59 4.16 9.46
C ALA A 49 1.87 4.57 10.20
N VAL A 50 2.64 3.60 10.70
CA VAL A 50 3.93 3.85 11.36
C VAL A 50 4.97 4.38 10.38
N LEU A 51 5.10 3.77 9.20
CA LEU A 51 6.09 4.16 8.21
C LEU A 51 5.82 5.54 7.60
N LEU A 52 4.58 6.02 7.60
CA LEU A 52 4.21 7.35 7.12
C LEU A 52 4.48 8.47 8.13
N LEU A 53 4.81 8.17 9.40
CA LEU A 53 5.08 9.19 10.41
C LEU A 53 6.14 10.23 9.99
N PRO A 54 7.27 9.87 9.37
CA PRO A 54 8.26 10.86 8.91
C PRO A 54 7.70 11.80 7.85
N ALA A 55 6.95 11.27 6.88
CA ALA A 55 6.32 12.09 5.84
C ALA A 55 5.24 13.01 6.43
N ALA A 56 4.45 12.52 7.38
CA ALA A 56 3.45 13.30 8.11
C ALA A 56 4.10 14.43 8.92
N ALA A 57 5.23 14.16 9.58
CA ALA A 57 5.99 15.17 10.33
C ALA A 57 6.54 16.27 9.40
N LEU A 58 7.09 15.90 8.24
CA LEU A 58 7.55 16.86 7.22
C LEU A 58 6.41 17.70 6.66
N GLY A 59 5.25 17.09 6.43
CA GLY A 59 4.02 17.76 6.03
C GLY A 59 3.55 18.77 7.08
N ALA A 60 3.46 18.36 8.34
CA ALA A 60 3.06 19.23 9.45
C ALA A 60 4.03 20.43 9.61
N ALA A 61 5.34 20.17 9.57
CA ALA A 61 6.35 21.23 9.63
C ALA A 61 6.27 22.19 8.43
N GLY A 62 5.97 21.66 7.24
CA GLY A 62 5.83 22.47 6.03
C GLY A 62 4.60 23.38 6.05
N LEU A 63 3.48 22.89 6.59
CA LEU A 63 2.27 23.69 6.81
C LEU A 63 2.51 24.81 7.84
N ALA A 64 3.27 24.53 8.90
CA ALA A 64 3.67 25.55 9.87
C ALA A 64 4.60 26.62 9.27
N GLY A 65 5.41 26.27 8.26
CA GLY A 65 6.35 27.17 7.58
C GLY A 65 5.81 27.83 6.31
N GLU A 66 4.49 27.99 6.18
CA GLU A 66 3.80 28.65 5.06
C GLU A 66 4.00 28.02 3.67
N ARG A 67 4.49 26.78 3.55
CA ARG A 67 4.70 26.07 2.26
C ARG A 67 3.43 25.44 1.69
N HIS A 68 2.27 26.05 1.96
CA HIS A 68 0.96 25.47 1.67
C HIS A 68 0.78 25.12 0.19
N ASP A 69 1.20 26.02 -0.71
CA ASP A 69 1.01 25.84 -2.15
C ASP A 69 1.89 24.74 -2.74
N ALA A 70 3.12 24.60 -2.25
CA ALA A 70 4.03 23.53 -2.70
C ALA A 70 3.48 22.15 -2.28
N TRP A 71 3.02 22.01 -1.03
CA TRP A 71 2.34 20.80 -0.56
C TRP A 71 1.04 20.52 -1.30
N ARG A 72 0.29 21.57 -1.64
CA ARG A 72 -0.94 21.44 -2.43
C ARG A 72 -0.68 20.87 -3.81
N ARG A 73 0.28 21.44 -4.56
CA ARG A 73 0.64 20.99 -5.91
C ARG A 73 1.14 19.55 -5.90
N ALA A 74 1.95 19.17 -4.90
CA ALA A 74 2.39 17.80 -4.72
C ALA A 74 1.22 16.86 -4.45
N ALA A 75 0.31 17.23 -3.55
CA ALA A 75 -0.86 16.41 -3.22
C ALA A 75 -1.81 16.23 -4.42
N GLU A 76 -2.04 17.28 -5.20
CA GLU A 76 -2.83 17.21 -6.45
C GLU A 76 -2.21 16.24 -7.45
N ALA A 77 -0.89 16.29 -7.65
CA ALA A 77 -0.17 15.37 -8.54
C ALA A 77 -0.23 13.91 -8.06
N LEU A 78 -0.04 13.68 -6.76
CA LEU A 78 -0.14 12.34 -6.19
C LEU A 78 -1.55 11.77 -6.34
N VAL A 79 -2.59 12.55 -6.00
CA VAL A 79 -3.98 12.12 -6.14
C VAL A 79 -4.32 11.84 -7.61
N ALA A 80 -3.95 12.74 -8.53
CA ALA A 80 -4.20 12.52 -9.96
C ALA A 80 -3.51 11.26 -10.50
N SER A 81 -2.35 10.88 -9.95
CA SER A 81 -1.64 9.65 -10.32
C SER A 81 -2.27 8.40 -9.73
N TYR A 82 -2.64 8.45 -8.45
CA TYR A 82 -3.01 7.27 -7.69
C TYR A 82 -4.50 6.97 -7.75
N LEU A 83 -5.34 8.00 -7.94
CA LEU A 83 -6.80 7.84 -7.94
C LEU A 83 -7.31 6.89 -9.03
N PRO A 84 -6.86 6.96 -10.31
CA PRO A 84 -7.33 6.03 -11.34
C PRO A 84 -7.03 4.56 -10.99
N PHE A 85 -5.82 4.30 -10.47
CA PHE A 85 -5.43 2.96 -10.04
C PHE A 85 -6.22 2.51 -8.79
N GLY A 86 -6.39 3.41 -7.81
CA GLY A 86 -7.18 3.14 -6.62
C GLY A 86 -8.65 2.82 -6.93
N LEU A 87 -9.26 3.52 -7.89
CA LEU A 87 -10.62 3.24 -8.35
C LEU A 87 -10.72 1.87 -9.01
N LEU A 88 -9.74 1.48 -9.83
CA LEU A 88 -9.69 0.15 -10.44
C LEU A 88 -9.62 -0.94 -9.38
N VAL A 89 -8.81 -0.75 -8.33
CA VAL A 89 -8.72 -1.67 -7.19
C VAL A 89 -10.02 -1.70 -6.39
N LEU A 90 -10.68 -0.57 -6.15
CA LEU A 90 -11.97 -0.53 -5.46
C LEU A 90 -13.06 -1.25 -6.25
N LEU A 91 -13.11 -1.07 -7.57
CA LEU A 91 -14.02 -1.80 -8.46
C LEU A 91 -13.74 -3.31 -8.41
N ALA A 92 -12.47 -3.71 -8.35
CA ALA A 92 -12.07 -5.09 -8.14
C ALA A 92 -12.63 -5.67 -6.85
N LEU A 93 -12.46 -4.95 -5.74
CA LEU A 93 -12.92 -5.37 -4.42
C LEU A 93 -14.44 -5.43 -4.34
N LEU A 94 -15.13 -4.47 -4.97
CA LEU A 94 -16.58 -4.45 -5.06
C LEU A 94 -17.09 -5.66 -5.86
N ALA A 95 -16.46 -5.96 -7.00
CA ALA A 95 -16.76 -7.15 -7.78
C ALA A 95 -16.49 -8.43 -6.97
N TYR A 96 -15.38 -8.49 -6.21
CA TYR A 96 -15.07 -9.63 -5.34
C TYR A 96 -16.12 -9.83 -4.23
N ALA A 97 -16.58 -8.73 -3.62
CA ALA A 97 -17.58 -8.76 -2.56
C ALA A 97 -18.96 -9.20 -3.06
N THR A 98 -19.33 -8.80 -4.28
CA THR A 98 -20.66 -9.04 -4.85
C THR A 98 -20.77 -10.30 -5.71
N ALA A 99 -19.67 -10.79 -6.27
CA ALA A 99 -19.69 -11.92 -7.19
C ALA A 99 -19.62 -13.29 -6.51
N GLY A 100 -20.27 -14.29 -7.11
CA GLY A 100 -20.22 -15.70 -6.72
C GLY A 100 -18.82 -16.32 -6.83
N TRP A 101 -18.62 -17.46 -6.17
CA TRP A 101 -17.31 -18.08 -5.90
C TRP A 101 -16.42 -18.27 -7.16
N GLU A 102 -17.01 -18.55 -8.32
CA GLU A 102 -16.29 -18.75 -9.59
C GLU A 102 -15.68 -17.45 -10.15
N ARG A 103 -16.36 -16.31 -10.00
CA ARG A 103 -15.88 -15.02 -10.53
C ARG A 103 -14.85 -14.36 -9.61
N ARG A 104 -14.79 -14.75 -8.34
CA ARG A 104 -13.78 -14.31 -7.38
C ARG A 104 -12.37 -14.73 -7.80
N PHE A 105 -12.22 -15.89 -8.44
CA PHE A 105 -10.94 -16.38 -8.92
C PHE A 105 -10.41 -15.57 -10.09
N LEU A 106 -11.28 -15.21 -11.04
CA LEU A 106 -10.94 -14.36 -12.18
C LEU A 106 -10.61 -12.92 -11.75
N ALA A 107 -11.37 -12.36 -10.80
CA ALA A 107 -11.09 -11.03 -10.25
C ALA A 107 -9.74 -11.00 -9.50
N ASN A 108 -9.45 -12.03 -8.70
CA ASN A 108 -8.13 -12.16 -8.07
C ASN A 108 -7.02 -12.32 -9.11
N ALA A 109 -7.14 -13.23 -10.07
CA ALA A 109 -6.09 -13.50 -11.05
C ALA A 109 -5.80 -12.28 -11.96
N ALA A 110 -6.84 -11.57 -12.39
CA ALA A 110 -6.68 -10.43 -13.29
C ALA A 110 -6.14 -9.16 -12.59
N ILE A 111 -6.32 -9.03 -11.27
CA ILE A 111 -6.04 -7.76 -10.56
C ILE A 111 -4.89 -7.93 -9.55
N LEU A 112 -4.81 -9.05 -8.83
CA LEU A 112 -3.68 -9.35 -7.94
C LEU A 112 -2.45 -9.90 -8.68
N GLY A 113 -2.56 -10.32 -9.93
CA GLY A 113 -1.37 -10.69 -10.73
C GLY A 113 -0.64 -9.44 -11.23
N PRO A 114 -1.23 -8.68 -12.18
CA PRO A 114 -0.59 -7.52 -12.80
C PRO A 114 -0.50 -6.29 -11.87
N GLY A 115 -1.50 -6.06 -11.02
CA GLY A 115 -1.57 -4.89 -10.13
C GLY A 115 -0.41 -4.80 -9.14
N THR A 116 0.18 -5.95 -8.81
CA THR A 116 1.34 -6.09 -7.93
C THR A 116 2.60 -5.44 -8.51
N PHE A 117 2.81 -5.57 -9.82
CA PHE A 117 3.93 -4.92 -10.52
C PHE A 117 3.63 -3.47 -10.89
N LEU A 118 2.35 -3.15 -11.11
CA LEU A 118 1.95 -1.80 -11.46
C LEU A 118 2.08 -0.83 -10.28
N ARG A 119 1.85 -1.30 -9.05
CA ARG A 119 1.91 -0.48 -7.85
C ARG A 119 3.26 0.23 -7.66
N PRO A 120 4.43 -0.45 -7.65
CA PRO A 120 5.71 0.23 -7.50
C PRO A 120 5.96 1.28 -8.58
N ALA A 121 5.61 0.95 -9.83
CA ALA A 121 5.74 1.87 -10.95
C ALA A 121 4.87 3.11 -10.77
N VAL A 122 3.59 2.94 -10.42
CA VAL A 122 2.67 4.04 -10.15
C VAL A 122 3.17 4.91 -8.99
N ALA A 123 3.61 4.29 -7.89
CA ALA A 123 4.13 5.02 -6.72
C ALA A 123 5.34 5.89 -7.08
N VAL A 124 6.31 5.32 -7.78
CA VAL A 124 7.54 6.02 -8.20
C VAL A 124 7.25 7.11 -9.23
N LEU A 125 6.47 6.83 -10.27
CA LEU A 125 6.13 7.80 -11.31
C LEU A 125 5.28 8.95 -10.75
N GLY A 126 4.28 8.65 -9.93
CA GLY A 126 3.47 9.66 -9.26
C GLY A 126 4.29 10.52 -8.29
N GLY A 127 5.22 9.89 -7.55
CA GLY A 127 6.16 10.60 -6.68
C GLY A 127 7.10 11.53 -7.45
N ALA A 128 7.69 11.03 -8.55
CA ALA A 128 8.53 11.84 -9.43
C ALA A 128 7.77 13.04 -10.01
N TRP A 129 6.54 12.82 -10.47
CA TRP A 129 5.70 13.90 -10.98
C TRP A 129 5.36 14.93 -9.89
N ALA A 130 5.01 14.47 -8.68
CA ALA A 130 4.75 15.36 -7.55
C ALA A 130 5.97 16.20 -7.16
N ILE A 131 7.17 15.61 -7.16
CA ILE A 131 8.43 16.33 -6.92
C ILE A 131 8.64 17.44 -7.96
N THR A 132 8.43 17.14 -9.24
CA THR A 132 8.57 18.16 -10.31
C THR A 132 7.55 19.29 -10.23
N ARG A 133 6.43 19.09 -9.52
CA ARG A 133 5.36 20.10 -9.34
C ARG A 133 5.48 20.89 -8.04
N ALA A 134 6.17 20.34 -7.04
CA ALA A 134 6.34 21.00 -5.74
C ALA A 134 7.31 22.19 -5.82
N ASP A 135 8.41 22.01 -6.55
CA ASP A 135 9.54 22.96 -6.64
C ASP A 135 10.06 23.42 -5.28
N ASP A 136 9.99 22.52 -4.28
CA ASP A 136 10.44 22.75 -2.91
C ASP A 136 11.15 21.48 -2.38
N PRO A 137 12.37 21.61 -1.82
CA PRO A 137 13.17 20.46 -1.40
C PRO A 137 12.60 19.75 -0.16
N GLN A 138 11.94 20.47 0.76
CA GLN A 138 11.31 19.88 1.94
C GLN A 138 10.08 19.07 1.53
N VAL A 139 9.27 19.59 0.60
CA VAL A 139 8.13 18.85 0.03
C VAL A 139 8.64 17.61 -0.71
N SER A 140 9.72 17.75 -1.49
CA SER A 140 10.33 16.63 -2.21
C SER A 140 10.79 15.52 -1.26
N LEU A 141 11.44 15.87 -0.15
CA LEU A 141 11.82 14.91 0.89
C LEU A 141 10.60 14.22 1.50
N GLY A 142 9.52 14.97 1.75
CA GLY A 142 8.25 14.44 2.23
C GLY A 142 7.61 13.43 1.26
N VAL A 143 7.62 13.73 -0.04
CA VAL A 143 7.13 12.82 -1.09
C VAL A 143 7.99 11.57 -1.15
N VAL A 144 9.32 11.69 -1.14
CA VAL A 144 10.24 10.54 -1.14
C VAL A 144 10.00 9.66 0.08
N ALA A 145 9.87 10.26 1.28
CA ALA A 145 9.57 9.52 2.50
C ALA A 145 8.23 8.77 2.41
N ALA A 146 7.19 9.40 1.85
CA ALA A 146 5.88 8.77 1.68
C ALA A 146 5.93 7.60 0.67
N VAL A 147 6.59 7.78 -0.47
CA VAL A 147 6.76 6.72 -1.47
C VAL A 147 7.56 5.56 -0.89
N ALA A 148 8.68 5.84 -0.21
CA ALA A 148 9.50 4.82 0.43
C ALA A 148 8.71 4.05 1.51
N ALA A 149 7.91 4.75 2.32
CA ALA A 149 7.05 4.13 3.33
C ALA A 149 6.06 3.14 2.70
N VAL A 150 5.34 3.56 1.64
CA VAL A 150 4.37 2.74 0.92
C VAL A 150 5.02 1.51 0.28
N LEU A 151 6.21 1.65 -0.32
CA LEU A 151 6.94 0.53 -0.92
C LEU A 151 7.52 -0.43 0.13
N ALA A 152 7.86 0.08 1.31
CA ALA A 152 8.44 -0.72 2.39
C ALA A 152 7.40 -1.56 3.15
N VAL A 153 6.10 -1.28 3.06
CA VAL A 153 5.07 -2.01 3.83
C VAL A 153 5.13 -3.51 3.61
N GLU A 154 5.19 -3.94 2.35
CA GLU A 154 5.19 -5.36 1.98
C GLU A 154 6.43 -6.12 2.50
N PRO A 155 7.68 -5.69 2.22
CA PRO A 155 8.86 -6.38 2.74
C PRO A 155 8.94 -6.31 4.27
N VAL A 156 8.52 -5.21 4.89
CA VAL A 156 8.48 -5.09 6.36
C VAL A 156 7.46 -6.07 6.96
N CYS A 157 6.26 -6.16 6.40
CA CYS A 157 5.25 -7.13 6.84
C CYS A 157 5.74 -8.57 6.68
N GLY A 158 6.38 -8.89 5.55
CA GLY A 158 7.01 -10.18 5.28
C GLY A 158 8.01 -10.56 6.37
N ARG A 159 8.97 -9.68 6.63
CA ARG A 159 10.04 -9.91 7.62
C ARG A 159 9.54 -10.02 9.05
N LEU A 160 8.60 -9.15 9.45
CA LEU A 160 8.13 -9.09 10.84
C LEU A 160 7.29 -10.30 11.24
N TRP A 161 6.45 -10.82 10.33
CA TRP A 161 5.45 -11.84 10.70
C TRP A 161 5.54 -13.16 9.95
N TYR A 162 6.19 -13.23 8.80
CA TYR A 162 5.96 -14.35 7.88
C TYR A 162 7.23 -15.07 7.40
N ASP A 163 8.40 -14.46 7.45
CA ASP A 163 9.67 -15.13 7.11
C ASP A 163 10.00 -16.31 8.06
N ARG A 164 9.40 -16.32 9.26
CA ARG A 164 9.54 -17.40 10.26
C ARG A 164 8.64 -18.62 10.03
N LEU A 165 7.75 -18.59 9.03
CA LEU A 165 6.78 -19.67 8.77
C LEU A 165 7.23 -20.63 7.66
N THR A 166 8.27 -20.29 6.91
CA THR A 166 8.92 -21.20 5.95
C THR A 166 9.86 -22.15 6.70
N PRO A 167 9.60 -23.47 6.74
CA PRO A 167 10.55 -24.43 7.26
C PRO A 167 11.86 -24.33 6.47
N PRO A 168 13.03 -24.50 7.12
CA PRO A 168 14.29 -24.55 6.39
C PRO A 168 14.23 -25.65 5.31
N PRO A 169 14.79 -25.43 4.12
CA PRO A 169 14.88 -26.45 3.09
C PRO A 169 15.62 -27.67 3.67
N GLY A 170 14.89 -28.77 3.88
CA GLY A 170 15.40 -29.99 4.52
C GLY A 170 14.61 -30.49 5.73
N ALA A 171 13.65 -29.73 6.28
CA ALA A 171 12.83 -30.18 7.42
C ALA A 171 11.69 -31.17 7.04
N VAL A 172 11.62 -31.61 5.79
CA VAL A 172 10.71 -32.67 5.34
C VAL A 172 11.46 -34.00 5.42
N GLY A 173 11.62 -34.52 6.63
CA GLY A 173 12.35 -35.76 6.87
C GLY A 173 11.95 -36.41 8.17
N THR A 174 11.68 -37.71 8.09
CA THR A 174 11.39 -38.68 9.15
C THR A 174 10.01 -38.57 9.82
N VAL A 175 8.97 -38.98 9.08
CA VAL A 175 7.91 -39.78 9.71
C VAL A 175 8.39 -41.23 9.61
N SER A 176 8.89 -41.75 10.73
CA SER A 176 9.20 -43.16 10.97
C SER A 176 8.01 -43.83 11.65
#